data_AF-A0A2N7VGL3-F1
#
_entry.id   AF-A0A2N7VGL3-F1
#
_cell.length_a   1.000
_cell.length_b   1.000
_cell.length_c   1.000
_cell.angle_alpha   90.00
_cell.angle_beta   90.00
_cell.angle_gamma   90.00
#
_symmetry.space_group_name_H-M   'P 1'
#
loop_
_entity.id
_entity.type
_entity.pdbx_description
1 polymer ?
#
loop_
_entity_poly.entity_id
_entity_poly.type
_entity_poly.pdbx_seq_one_letter_code
_entity_poly.pdbx_strand_id
1 'polypeptide(L)'
;MESLSNASIAPTREQIHAVLAQVIDPEIGVNIVDLGLVYDIDSHSDGWRIALTMTSPACPMGQSILDDVRAAIDSSLTIGTSVDIDLVWEPPWDPSMMSDAARDALGWSDA
;
A
#
# COMPACT_ATOMS: atom_id res chain seq x y z
N MET A 1 -2.78 -36.66 -11.51
CA MET A 1 -2.58 -36.86 -10.06
C MET A 1 -1.70 -35.71 -9.59
N GLU A 2 -2.30 -34.54 -9.41
CA GLU A 2 -1.69 -33.41 -8.73
C GLU A 2 -2.74 -32.94 -7.75
N SER A 3 -2.56 -33.37 -6.52
CA SER A 3 -3.44 -33.04 -5.40
C SER A 3 -3.34 -31.53 -5.19
N LEU A 4 -4.42 -30.81 -5.49
CA LEU A 4 -4.60 -29.43 -5.06
C LEU A 4 -4.67 -29.45 -3.53
N SER A 5 -3.53 -29.25 -2.89
CA SER A 5 -3.46 -28.95 -1.47
C SER A 5 -4.14 -27.60 -1.28
N ASN A 6 -5.36 -27.62 -0.76
CA ASN A 6 -6.04 -26.47 -0.18
C ASN A 6 -5.34 -26.10 1.14
N ALA A 7 -4.09 -25.66 1.04
CA ALA A 7 -3.38 -25.04 2.14
C ALA A 7 -3.78 -23.57 2.17
N SER A 8 -4.17 -23.08 3.35
CA SER A 8 -4.27 -21.66 3.65
C SER A 8 -2.86 -21.06 3.53
N ILE A 9 -2.46 -20.74 2.31
CA ILE A 9 -1.14 -20.17 2.03
C ILE A 9 -1.21 -18.72 2.46
N ALA A 10 -0.38 -18.34 3.43
CA ALA A 10 -0.22 -16.96 3.83
C ALA A 10 0.02 -16.09 2.58
N PRO A 11 -0.57 -14.89 2.49
CA PRO A 11 -0.42 -14.06 1.32
C PRO A 11 1.05 -13.71 1.10
N THR A 12 1.46 -13.66 -0.16
CA THR A 12 2.80 -13.25 -0.59
C THR A 12 2.94 -11.73 -0.55
N ARG A 13 4.19 -11.25 -0.54
CA ARG A 13 4.49 -9.81 -0.62
C ARG A 13 3.86 -9.19 -1.87
N GLU A 14 3.91 -9.91 -2.99
CA GLU A 14 3.34 -9.48 -4.27
C GLU A 14 1.82 -9.37 -4.20
N GLN A 15 1.14 -10.28 -3.50
CA GLN A 15 -0.31 -10.20 -3.28
C GLN A 15 -0.66 -8.98 -2.43
N ILE A 16 0.09 -8.70 -1.36
CA ILE A 16 -0.14 -7.51 -0.53
C ILE A 16 0.10 -6.25 -1.34
N HIS A 17 1.20 -6.17 -2.08
CA HIS A 17 1.48 -5.06 -2.97
C HIS A 17 0.36 -4.83 -4.00
N ALA A 18 -0.16 -5.90 -4.60
CA ALA A 18 -1.28 -5.83 -5.55
C ALA A 18 -2.59 -5.35 -4.91
N VAL A 19 -2.83 -5.67 -3.63
CA VAL A 19 -3.97 -5.16 -2.86
C VAL A 19 -3.78 -3.67 -2.57
N LEU A 20 -2.60 -3.25 -2.12
CA LEU A 20 -2.29 -1.84 -1.86
C LEU A 20 -2.42 -0.97 -3.13
N ALA A 21 -2.05 -1.51 -4.30
CA ALA A 21 -2.20 -0.82 -5.58
C ALA A 21 -3.66 -0.57 -6.00
N GLN A 22 -4.65 -1.16 -5.32
CA GLN A 22 -6.07 -0.88 -5.54
C GLN A 22 -6.57 0.32 -4.73
N VAL A 23 -5.81 0.75 -3.71
CA VAL A 23 -6.17 1.89 -2.87
C VAL A 23 -5.79 3.17 -3.58
N ILE A 24 -6.79 4.01 -3.87
CA ILE A 24 -6.63 5.28 -4.58
C ILE A 24 -6.60 6.41 -3.56
N ASP A 25 -5.63 7.32 -3.69
CA ASP A 25 -5.68 8.60 -2.98
C ASP A 25 -6.83 9.44 -3.56
N PRO A 26 -7.87 9.80 -2.79
CA PRO A 26 -9.04 10.51 -3.30
C PRO A 26 -8.77 11.97 -3.68
N GLU A 27 -7.66 12.56 -3.23
CA GLU A 27 -7.26 13.93 -3.62
C GLU A 27 -6.51 13.93 -4.95
N ILE A 28 -5.63 12.95 -5.15
CA ILE A 28 -4.74 12.89 -6.32
C ILE A 28 -5.32 12.03 -7.46
N GLY A 29 -6.17 11.04 -7.13
CA GLY A 29 -6.77 10.11 -8.08
C GLY A 29 -5.82 9.03 -8.60
N VAL A 30 -4.69 8.82 -7.92
CA VAL A 30 -3.67 7.82 -8.25
C VAL A 30 -3.53 6.84 -7.08
N ASN A 31 -3.14 5.59 -7.34
CA ASN A 31 -2.99 4.60 -6.27
C ASN A 31 -1.76 4.89 -5.39
N ILE A 32 -1.86 4.50 -4.13
CA ILE A 32 -0.84 4.79 -3.11
C ILE A 32 0.53 4.14 -3.40
N VAL A 33 0.56 3.06 -4.19
CA VAL A 33 1.79 2.40 -4.62
C VAL A 33 2.51 3.24 -5.68
N ASP A 34 1.79 3.64 -6.73
CA ASP A 34 2.33 4.49 -7.79
C ASP A 34 2.64 5.91 -7.30
N LEU A 35 1.95 6.39 -6.28
CA LEU A 35 2.31 7.64 -5.59
C LEU A 35 3.57 7.51 -4.74
N GLY A 36 4.11 6.31 -4.53
CA GLY A 36 5.27 6.09 -3.67
C GLY A 36 4.98 6.30 -2.18
N LEU A 37 3.73 6.14 -1.75
CA LEU A 37 3.34 6.25 -0.34
C LEU A 37 3.61 4.96 0.45
N VAL A 38 3.83 3.84 -0.24
CA VAL A 38 4.22 2.56 0.36
C VAL A 38 5.73 2.45 0.40
N TYR A 39 6.32 2.56 1.59
CA TYR A 39 7.78 2.53 1.76
C TYR A 39 8.31 1.11 1.91
N ASP A 40 7.62 0.28 2.68
CA ASP A 40 8.07 -1.09 2.91
C ASP A 40 6.93 -2.07 3.16
N ILE A 41 7.19 -3.33 2.82
CA ILE A 41 6.30 -4.47 3.05
C ILE A 41 7.17 -5.64 3.51
N ASP A 42 7.16 -5.88 4.81
CA ASP A 42 7.97 -6.89 5.48
C ASP A 42 7.10 -7.98 6.11
N SER A 43 7.54 -9.24 6.00
CA SER A 43 6.94 -10.34 6.75
C SER A 43 7.58 -10.46 8.13
N HIS A 44 6.80 -10.72 9.16
CA HIS A 44 7.29 -11.10 10.50
C HIS A 44 6.65 -12.42 10.97
N SER A 45 6.95 -12.83 12.21
CA SER A 45 6.52 -14.12 12.78
C SER A 45 5.00 -14.35 12.75
N ASP A 46 4.23 -13.26 12.86
CA ASP A 46 2.79 -13.32 13.10
C ASP A 46 1.97 -12.70 11.96
N GLY A 47 2.61 -12.22 10.90
CA GLY A 47 1.93 -11.51 9.82
C GLY A 47 2.85 -10.65 8.96
N TRP A 48 2.32 -9.50 8.56
CA TRP A 48 2.99 -8.52 7.70
C TRP A 48 2.99 -7.14 8.35
N ARG A 49 4.07 -6.40 8.10
CA ARG A 49 4.20 -5.00 8.46
C ARG A 49 4.29 -4.18 7.18
N ILE A 50 3.48 -3.14 7.10
CA ILE A 50 3.47 -2.20 5.98
C ILE A 50 3.84 -0.83 6.51
N ALA A 51 4.95 -0.27 6.03
CA ALA A 51 5.33 1.11 6.30
C ALA A 51 4.72 2.01 5.23
N LEU A 52 3.86 2.93 5.65
CA LEU A 52 3.20 3.91 4.79
C LEU A 52 3.62 5.33 5.20
N THR A 53 3.62 6.24 4.25
CA THR A 53 3.67 7.68 4.51
C THR A 53 2.45 8.37 3.91
N MET A 54 2.35 9.69 4.10
CA MET A 54 1.34 10.53 3.45
C MET A 54 2.01 11.74 2.81
N THR A 55 1.35 12.29 1.80
CA THR A 55 1.78 13.55 1.15
C THR A 55 1.84 14.72 2.14
N SER A 56 1.07 14.69 3.23
CA SER A 56 1.17 15.67 4.31
C SER A 56 0.76 15.12 5.70
N PRO A 57 1.37 15.59 6.80
CA PRO A 57 1.15 15.07 8.15
C PRO A 57 -0.14 15.52 8.85
N ALA A 58 -0.86 16.48 8.29
CA ALA A 58 -2.03 17.09 8.93
C ALA A 58 -3.34 16.94 8.12
N CYS A 59 -3.32 16.17 7.03
CA CYS A 59 -4.52 16.03 6.20
C CYS A 59 -5.51 15.06 6.85
N PRO A 60 -6.79 15.45 7.06
CA PRO A 60 -7.83 14.54 7.52
C PRO A 60 -8.02 13.34 6.57
N MET A 61 -7.60 13.47 5.30
CA MET A 61 -7.69 12.43 4.30
C MET A 61 -6.70 11.28 4.51
N GLY A 62 -5.59 11.50 5.21
CA GLY A 62 -4.64 10.43 5.52
C GLY A 62 -5.30 9.30 6.32
N GLN A 63 -6.28 9.62 7.15
CA GLN A 63 -7.06 8.61 7.86
C GLN A 63 -7.96 7.81 6.91
N SER A 64 -8.58 8.44 5.92
CA SER A 64 -9.40 7.75 4.92
C SER A 64 -8.56 6.76 4.09
N ILE A 65 -7.35 7.15 3.69
CA ILE A 65 -6.42 6.22 3.01
C ILE A 65 -6.09 5.03 3.90
N LEU A 66 -5.82 5.24 5.19
CA LEU A 66 -5.54 4.14 6.12
C LEU A 66 -6.73 3.20 6.29
N ASP A 67 -7.94 3.74 6.33
CA ASP A 67 -9.17 2.95 6.45
C ASP A 67 -9.42 2.14 5.17
N ASP A 68 -9.17 2.74 4.00
CA ASP A 68 -9.26 2.05 2.70
C ASP A 68 -8.20 0.95 2.56
N VAL A 69 -6.97 1.18 3.03
CA VAL A 69 -5.92 0.15 3.09
C VAL A 69 -6.36 -1.04 3.94
N ARG A 70 -6.88 -0.78 5.15
CA ARG A 70 -7.39 -1.85 6.03
C ARG A 70 -8.52 -2.62 5.38
N ALA A 71 -9.48 -1.91 4.78
CA ALA A 71 -10.61 -2.53 4.09
C ALA A 71 -10.17 -3.37 2.88
N ALA A 72 -9.18 -2.90 2.10
CA ALA A 72 -8.63 -3.64 0.96
C ALA A 72 -7.93 -4.92 1.42
N ILE A 73 -7.13 -4.85 2.50
CA ILE A 73 -6.48 -6.00 3.13
C ILE A 73 -7.51 -7.02 3.63
N ASP A 74 -8.50 -6.56 4.40
CA ASP A 74 -9.51 -7.43 5.02
C ASP A 74 -10.39 -8.13 3.98
N SER A 75 -10.66 -7.46 2.85
CA SER A 75 -11.49 -8.00 1.77
C SER A 75 -10.75 -8.93 0.81
N SER A 76 -9.44 -8.74 0.65
CA SER A 76 -8.64 -9.42 -0.38
C SER A 76 -7.72 -10.51 0.16
N LEU A 77 -7.29 -10.42 1.41
CA LEU A 77 -6.38 -11.39 2.02
C LEU A 77 -7.14 -12.50 2.74
N THR A 78 -6.45 -13.61 3.00
CA THR A 78 -7.03 -14.75 3.71
C THR A 78 -7.42 -14.33 5.13
N ILE A 79 -8.60 -14.74 5.58
CA ILE A 79 -9.12 -14.47 6.93
C ILE A 79 -8.07 -14.89 7.97
N GLY A 80 -7.73 -13.97 8.88
CA GLY A 80 -6.73 -14.20 9.93
C GLY A 80 -5.29 -13.79 9.57
N THR A 81 -5.07 -13.18 8.39
CA THR A 81 -3.79 -12.53 8.10
C THR A 81 -3.62 -11.31 9.01
N SER A 82 -2.64 -11.31 9.90
CA SER A 82 -2.29 -10.11 10.67
C SER A 82 -1.52 -9.15 9.77
N VAL A 83 -1.95 -7.90 9.70
CA VAL A 83 -1.23 -6.84 8.99
C VAL A 83 -1.17 -5.59 9.87
N ASP A 84 0.05 -5.23 10.26
CA ASP A 84 0.35 -4.03 11.01
C ASP A 84 0.69 -2.88 10.04
N ILE A 85 -0.02 -1.77 10.16
CA ILE A 85 0.19 -0.58 9.34
C ILE A 85 0.89 0.48 10.17
N ASP A 86 2.12 0.80 9.79
CA ASP A 86 2.93 1.82 10.43
C ASP A 86 2.98 3.08 9.58
N LEU A 87 2.47 4.17 10.14
CA LEU A 87 2.56 5.48 9.53
C LEU A 87 3.90 6.13 9.90
N VAL A 88 4.77 6.29 8.91
CA VAL A 88 6.10 6.85 9.02
C VAL A 88 6.20 8.20 8.29
N TRP A 89 7.04 9.09 8.82
CA TRP A 89 7.24 10.45 8.29
C TRP A 89 8.68 10.72 7.85
N GLU A 90 9.57 9.75 8.08
CA GLU A 90 10.98 9.84 7.73
C GLU A 90 11.35 8.63 6.86
N PRO A 91 11.92 8.84 5.65
CA PRO A 91 12.10 10.15 5.00
C PRO A 91 10.76 10.82 4.67
N PRO A 92 10.70 12.18 4.60
CA PRO A 92 9.50 12.86 4.14
C PRO A 92 9.23 12.46 2.69
N TRP A 93 7.95 12.33 2.35
CA TRP A 93 7.53 12.04 0.98
C TRP A 93 7.94 13.19 0.05
N ASP A 94 8.44 12.82 -1.13
CA ASP A 94 8.75 13.76 -2.20
C ASP A 94 8.16 13.23 -3.53
N PRO A 95 7.67 14.10 -4.42
CA PRO A 95 7.18 13.74 -5.75
C PRO A 95 8.12 12.87 -6.61
N SER A 96 9.43 12.92 -6.39
CA SER A 96 10.39 12.00 -7.03
C SER A 96 10.20 10.52 -6.65
N MET A 97 9.46 10.23 -5.57
CA MET A 97 9.10 8.88 -5.13
C MET A 97 7.97 8.26 -5.96
N MET A 98 7.21 9.07 -6.73
CA MET A 98 6.18 8.55 -7.61
C MET A 98 6.78 7.67 -8.72
N SER A 99 6.00 6.71 -9.22
CA SER A 99 6.35 5.97 -10.42
C SER A 99 6.37 6.89 -11.65
N ASP A 100 7.10 6.50 -12.70
CA ASP A 100 7.11 7.26 -13.97
C ASP A 100 5.69 7.46 -14.51
N ALA A 101 4.84 6.45 -14.41
CA ALA A 101 3.45 6.51 -14.85
C ALA A 101 2.62 7.52 -14.05
N ALA A 102 2.79 7.58 -12.72
CA ALA A 102 2.13 8.58 -11.88
C ALA A 102 2.62 10.00 -12.17
N ARG A 103 3.93 10.17 -12.35
CA ARG A 103 4.51 11.46 -12.75
C ARG A 103 3.92 11.95 -14.07
N ASP A 104 3.90 11.09 -15.09
CA ASP A 104 3.35 11.43 -16.40
C ASP A 104 1.85 11.76 -16.31
N ALA A 105 1.08 10.97 -15.56
CA ALA A 105 -0.35 11.19 -15.39
C ALA A 105 -0.68 12.54 -14.71
N LEU A 106 0.16 12.99 -13.79
CA LEU A 106 0.00 14.25 -13.06
C LEU A 106 0.67 15.44 -13.77
N GLY A 107 1.33 15.21 -14.91
CA GLY A 107 2.10 16.25 -15.60
C GLY A 107 3.36 16.68 -14.84
N TRP A 108 3.87 15.81 -13.96
CA TRP A 108 5.12 15.98 -13.22
C TRP A 108 6.32 15.57 -14.08
N SER A 109 6.46 16.20 -15.24
CA SER A 109 7.70 16.11 -16.02
C SER A 109 8.70 17.09 -15.41
N ASP A 110 9.85 16.61 -14.93
CA ASP A 110 10.97 17.45 -14.50
C ASP A 110 11.16 18.63 -15.46
N ALA A 111 10.91 19.85 -14.96
CA ALA A 111 11.25 21.10 -15.61
C ALA A 111 12.50 21.69 -14.96
#